data_AF-A0A519V2Y8-F1
#
_entry.id   AF-A0A519V2Y8-F1
#
_cell.length_a   1.000
_cell.length_b   1.000
_cell.length_c   1.000
_cell.angle_alpha   90.00
_cell.angle_beta   90.00
_cell.angle_gamma   90.00
#
_symmetry.space_group_name_H-M   'P 1'
#
loop_
_entity.id
_entity.type
_entity.pdbx_description
1 polymer ?
#
loop_
_entity_poly.entity_id
_entity_poly.type
_entity_poly.pdbx_seq_one_letter_code
_entity_poly.pdbx_strand_id
1 'polypeptide(L)'
;ENRIIFSSDAGFLVYDEISNKFSKYDALNKSLGSFSASNKIIPAGAKKYWFINHGKMSLVNLAVPGQIQIDSSRFSVLDGRMVQYYENISQISNNIYLVSVDDGFVIYNANSTANKQKVLKLPSILIRKVEDITDKYVLLTENGNSNEEIEIPFSRNNIRISFSLPYYRQSKVRFQYYLEGYSKQWSEWSSASQKDFTNLGRGSYVFKVRAKINEESISEITEFKFTISPPWYGNNFAIAIYLLIAVGALIIGKRIYEAKLKRDQEAITLKLQQEKNEFLKKETEANEKQISKIQTEKLQAELSVKNREIANSAMSLVYKNELLQKISEEMTKLKDENGKRLSEDQLRKIQKVIDDGMNDERDWNLFERSFNDAHESFFKKLKANHPDLVPNDLKLCAYLHMNMSSKEMASLLNISLRGVEIRRYRLRKKLNVPHDKNLTEFLLEI
;
A
#
# COMPACT_ATOMS: atom_id res chain seq x y z
N GLU A 1 -4.65 34.35 -85.68
CA GLU A 1 -5.22 33.38 -86.64
C GLU A 1 -6.39 33.96 -87.46
N ASN A 2 -6.49 35.27 -87.71
CA ASN A 2 -7.61 35.89 -88.44
C ASN A 2 -9.06 35.47 -88.03
N ARG A 3 -9.20 34.80 -86.88
CA ARG A 3 -10.46 34.38 -86.29
C ARG A 3 -11.08 35.55 -85.55
N ILE A 4 -12.37 35.78 -85.77
CA ILE A 4 -13.14 36.77 -85.02
C ILE A 4 -13.46 36.18 -83.64
N ILE A 5 -13.15 36.94 -82.59
CA ILE A 5 -13.40 36.55 -81.20
C ILE A 5 -14.33 37.60 -80.61
N PHE A 6 -15.35 37.14 -79.89
CA PHE A 6 -16.35 38.00 -79.26
C PHE A 6 -16.08 38.07 -77.76
N SER A 7 -16.07 39.27 -77.18
CA SER A 7 -15.92 39.49 -75.74
C SER A 7 -17.29 39.64 -75.09
N SER A 8 -17.48 39.01 -73.93
CA SER A 8 -18.68 39.13 -73.09
C SER A 8 -18.30 39.10 -71.62
N ASP A 9 -19.24 39.41 -70.72
CA ASP A 9 -19.04 39.30 -69.26
C ASP A 9 -18.76 37.85 -68.82
N ALA A 10 -19.17 36.87 -69.64
CA ALA A 10 -18.92 35.44 -69.41
C ALA A 10 -17.57 34.96 -69.99
N GLY A 11 -16.79 35.87 -70.58
CA GLY A 11 -15.49 35.62 -71.19
C GLY A 11 -15.48 35.75 -72.71
N PHE A 12 -14.39 35.28 -73.32
CA PHE A 12 -14.21 35.23 -74.78
C PHE A 12 -14.95 34.03 -75.40
N LEU A 13 -15.63 34.31 -76.50
CA LEU A 13 -16.43 33.37 -77.29
C LEU A 13 -15.90 33.30 -78.72
N VAL A 14 -15.97 32.11 -79.30
CA VAL A 14 -15.74 31.87 -80.72
C VAL A 14 -17.06 31.50 -81.36
N TYR A 15 -17.36 32.13 -82.50
CA TYR A 15 -18.51 31.76 -83.32
C TYR A 15 -18.09 30.65 -84.29
N ASP A 16 -18.81 29.53 -84.25
CA ASP A 16 -18.66 28.45 -85.21
C ASP A 16 -19.72 28.61 -86.30
N GLU A 17 -19.26 28.91 -87.53
CA GLU A 17 -20.11 29.13 -88.69
C GLU A 17 -20.86 27.86 -89.12
N ILE A 18 -20.30 26.68 -88.87
CA ILE A 18 -20.91 25.40 -89.29
C ILE A 18 -22.08 25.06 -88.35
N SER A 19 -21.87 25.21 -87.05
CA SER A 19 -22.90 24.92 -86.05
C SER A 19 -23.82 26.10 -85.73
N ASN A 20 -23.54 27.30 -86.28
CA ASN A 20 -24.24 28.55 -86.03
C ASN A 20 -24.42 28.83 -84.52
N LYS A 21 -23.34 28.61 -83.75
CA LYS A 21 -23.35 28.74 -82.29
C LYS A 21 -22.10 29.41 -81.77
N PHE A 22 -22.26 30.15 -80.68
CA PHE A 22 -21.16 30.65 -79.88
C PHE A 22 -20.71 29.58 -78.88
N SER A 23 -19.41 29.34 -78.82
CA SER A 23 -18.77 28.45 -77.85
C SER A 23 -17.71 29.21 -77.06
N LYS A 24 -17.48 28.82 -75.80
CA LYS A 24 -16.47 29.46 -74.96
C LYS A 24 -15.07 29.12 -75.46
N TYR A 25 -14.21 30.13 -75.53
CA TYR A 25 -12.79 29.92 -75.82
C TYR A 25 -12.04 29.53 -74.53
N ASP A 26 -12.21 28.29 -74.08
CA ASP A 26 -11.70 27.84 -72.77
C ASP A 26 -10.19 27.99 -72.62
N ALA A 27 -9.40 27.69 -73.66
CA ALA A 27 -7.95 27.82 -73.60
C ALA A 27 -7.52 29.28 -73.38
N LEU A 28 -8.15 30.23 -74.07
CA LEU A 28 -7.88 31.66 -73.93
C LEU A 28 -8.36 32.19 -72.58
N ASN A 29 -9.59 31.85 -72.19
CA ASN A 29 -10.19 32.28 -70.92
C ASN A 29 -9.38 31.79 -69.71
N LYS A 30 -8.93 30.53 -69.71
CA LYS A 30 -8.05 30.00 -68.64
C LYS A 30 -6.72 30.73 -68.58
N SER A 31 -6.12 31.00 -69.74
CA SER A 31 -4.82 31.66 -69.83
C SER A 31 -4.87 33.13 -69.41
N LEU A 32 -5.96 33.83 -69.71
CA LEU A 32 -6.17 35.24 -69.34
C LEU A 32 -6.54 35.46 -67.86
N GLY A 33 -7.00 34.40 -67.16
CA GLY A 33 -7.36 34.48 -65.75
C GLY A 33 -8.41 35.57 -65.49
N SER A 34 -8.04 36.57 -64.67
CA SER A 34 -8.91 37.71 -64.33
C SER A 34 -9.23 38.65 -65.49
N PHE A 35 -8.49 38.58 -66.60
CA PHE A 35 -8.75 39.39 -67.80
C PHE A 35 -9.62 38.67 -68.84
N SER A 36 -10.15 37.49 -68.53
CA SER A 36 -11.07 36.76 -69.42
C SER A 36 -12.37 37.53 -69.68
N ALA A 37 -12.89 38.26 -68.68
CA ALA A 37 -14.08 39.12 -68.78
C ALA A 37 -13.72 40.60 -69.01
N SER A 38 -12.69 40.88 -69.82
CA SER A 38 -12.29 42.26 -70.09
C SER A 38 -13.38 43.02 -70.87
N ASN A 39 -13.78 44.18 -70.38
CA ASN A 39 -14.82 45.01 -70.99
C ASN A 39 -14.31 45.82 -72.19
N LYS A 40 -13.00 46.06 -72.29
CA LYS A 40 -12.41 46.78 -73.43
C LYS A 40 -11.05 46.22 -73.83
N ILE A 41 -10.84 46.14 -75.14
CA ILE A 41 -9.60 45.65 -75.74
C ILE A 41 -9.13 46.66 -76.78
N ILE A 42 -7.88 47.11 -76.65
CA ILE A 42 -7.31 48.14 -77.52
C ILE A 42 -6.03 47.59 -78.17
N PRO A 43 -5.87 47.66 -79.50
CA PRO A 43 -4.65 47.18 -80.16
C PRO A 43 -3.44 48.02 -79.75
N ALA A 44 -2.31 47.36 -79.46
CA ALA A 44 -1.04 47.97 -79.06
C ALA A 44 0.10 47.70 -80.06
N GLY A 45 -0.23 47.25 -81.28
CA GLY A 45 0.73 46.89 -82.33
C GLY A 45 1.47 45.56 -82.09
N ALA A 46 2.09 45.00 -83.14
CA ALA A 46 2.90 43.77 -83.08
C ALA A 46 2.22 42.58 -82.36
N LYS A 47 0.90 42.39 -82.57
CA LYS A 47 0.07 41.36 -81.89
C LYS A 47 0.00 41.49 -80.36
N LYS A 48 0.25 42.70 -79.83
CA LYS A 48 -0.01 43.06 -78.44
C LYS A 48 -1.33 43.80 -78.34
N TYR A 49 -2.01 43.60 -77.22
CA TYR A 49 -3.32 44.19 -76.95
C TYR A 49 -3.38 44.65 -75.50
N TRP A 50 -3.98 45.80 -75.28
CA TRP A 50 -4.37 46.27 -73.97
C TRP A 50 -5.69 45.62 -73.59
N PHE A 51 -5.70 44.89 -72.48
CA PHE A 51 -6.92 44.33 -71.89
C PHE A 51 -7.29 45.17 -70.68
N ILE A 52 -8.51 45.70 -70.68
CA ILE A 52 -9.04 46.49 -69.59
C ILE A 52 -10.25 45.76 -69.01
N ASN A 53 -10.25 45.59 -67.69
CA ASN A 53 -11.34 45.01 -66.92
C ASN A 53 -11.67 45.92 -65.73
N HIS A 54 -12.73 46.72 -65.87
CA HIS A 54 -13.25 47.64 -64.84
C HIS A 54 -12.15 48.46 -64.13
N GLY A 55 -11.41 49.22 -64.92
CA GLY A 55 -10.31 50.08 -64.45
C GLY A 55 -9.00 49.36 -64.09
N LYS A 56 -8.90 48.03 -64.25
CA LYS A 56 -7.61 47.31 -64.23
C LYS A 56 -7.13 47.10 -65.65
N MET A 57 -5.85 47.30 -65.89
CA MET A 57 -5.28 47.11 -67.21
C MET A 57 -4.11 46.12 -67.23
N SER A 58 -3.97 45.41 -68.34
CA SER A 58 -2.79 44.60 -68.63
C SER A 58 -2.39 44.72 -70.08
N LEU A 59 -1.09 44.61 -70.34
CA LEU A 59 -0.57 44.47 -71.69
C LEU A 59 -0.38 42.99 -71.98
N VAL A 60 -1.16 42.46 -72.92
CA VAL A 60 -1.12 41.05 -73.29
C VAL A 60 -0.40 40.89 -74.62
N ASN A 61 0.63 40.05 -74.64
CA ASN A 61 1.37 39.70 -75.84
C ASN A 61 0.86 38.37 -76.40
N LEU A 62 0.30 38.40 -77.60
CA LEU A 62 -0.24 37.24 -78.33
C LEU A 62 0.61 36.92 -79.58
N ALA A 63 1.89 37.30 -79.59
CA ALA A 63 2.77 37.08 -80.74
C ALA A 63 3.02 35.60 -81.02
N VAL A 64 3.18 34.78 -79.97
CA VAL A 64 3.44 33.34 -80.05
C VAL A 64 2.13 32.57 -79.78
N PRO A 65 1.64 31.74 -80.72
CA PRO A 65 0.45 30.92 -80.51
C PRO A 65 0.61 30.01 -79.28
N GLY A 66 -0.39 30.00 -78.40
CA GLY A 66 -0.41 29.17 -77.19
C GLY A 66 0.44 29.67 -76.01
N GLN A 67 1.29 30.68 -76.20
CA GLN A 67 2.04 31.32 -75.11
C GLN A 67 1.57 32.77 -74.93
N ILE A 68 0.70 32.98 -73.95
CA ILE A 68 0.19 34.30 -73.60
C ILE A 68 1.06 34.86 -72.49
N GLN A 69 1.72 35.99 -72.74
CA GLN A 69 2.40 36.76 -71.70
C GLN A 69 1.51 37.92 -71.30
N ILE A 70 1.11 37.94 -70.03
CA ILE A 70 0.29 39.00 -69.46
C ILE A 70 1.21 39.86 -68.63
N ASP A 71 1.14 41.17 -68.79
CA ASP A 71 1.86 42.08 -67.92
C ASP A 71 0.87 43.00 -67.24
N SER A 72 0.39 42.56 -66.08
CA SER A 72 -0.50 43.33 -65.21
C SER A 72 0.28 44.10 -64.13
N SER A 73 1.43 43.56 -63.70
CA SER A 73 2.20 44.10 -62.58
C SER A 73 2.73 45.50 -62.82
N ARG A 74 3.08 45.85 -64.07
CA ARG A 74 3.59 47.19 -64.41
C ARG A 74 2.52 48.28 -64.29
N PHE A 75 1.25 47.91 -64.48
CA PHE A 75 0.15 48.86 -64.56
C PHE A 75 -0.73 48.88 -63.30
N SER A 76 -0.41 48.06 -62.29
CA SER A 76 -1.19 48.02 -61.04
C SER A 76 -1.25 49.36 -60.30
N VAL A 77 -0.30 50.27 -60.55
CA VAL A 77 -0.32 51.66 -60.03
C VAL A 77 -1.51 52.46 -60.56
N LEU A 78 -2.07 52.05 -61.70
CA LEU A 78 -3.24 52.67 -62.35
C LEU A 78 -4.55 51.94 -62.05
N ASP A 79 -4.50 50.82 -61.31
CA ASP A 79 -5.71 50.03 -61.01
C ASP A 79 -6.75 50.90 -60.28
N GLY A 80 -7.93 51.01 -60.88
CA GLY A 80 -9.05 51.78 -60.32
C GLY A 80 -8.95 53.29 -60.51
N ARG A 81 -7.89 53.79 -61.16
CA ARG A 81 -7.73 55.22 -61.51
C ARG A 81 -8.26 55.58 -62.88
N MET A 82 -8.59 54.60 -63.71
CA MET A 82 -9.22 54.86 -65.01
C MET A 82 -10.67 55.29 -64.82
N VAL A 83 -11.17 56.15 -65.71
CA VAL A 83 -12.59 56.52 -65.75
C VAL A 83 -13.41 55.28 -66.09
N GLN A 84 -14.15 54.75 -65.12
CA GLN A 84 -14.98 53.57 -65.31
C GLN A 84 -15.95 53.78 -66.48
N TYR A 85 -16.13 52.74 -67.30
CA TYR A 85 -16.96 52.73 -68.53
C TYR A 85 -16.44 53.59 -69.70
N TYR A 86 -15.50 54.50 -69.46
CA TYR A 86 -14.85 55.33 -70.48
C TYR A 86 -13.34 55.11 -70.51
N GLU A 87 -12.89 53.91 -70.12
CA GLU A 87 -11.47 53.57 -70.10
C GLU A 87 -10.92 53.68 -71.52
N ASN A 88 -9.84 54.43 -71.74
CA ASN A 88 -9.31 54.61 -73.08
C ASN A 88 -7.78 54.66 -73.07
N ILE A 89 -7.20 54.12 -74.13
CA ILE A 89 -5.75 54.18 -74.37
C ILE A 89 -5.55 54.62 -75.81
N SER A 90 -4.89 55.76 -75.99
CA SER A 90 -4.62 56.33 -77.31
C SER A 90 -3.14 56.24 -77.62
N GLN A 91 -2.79 55.63 -78.74
CA GLN A 91 -1.42 55.62 -79.23
C GLN A 91 -1.14 56.94 -79.96
N ILE A 92 -0.21 57.76 -79.44
CA ILE A 92 0.20 59.02 -80.12
C ILE A 92 1.37 58.78 -81.07
N SER A 93 2.23 57.81 -80.74
CA SER A 93 3.42 57.46 -81.53
C SER A 93 3.68 55.96 -81.42
N ASN A 94 4.60 55.43 -82.23
CA ASN A 94 4.94 54.00 -82.27
C ASN A 94 5.16 53.40 -80.87
N ASN A 95 5.69 54.18 -79.92
CA ASN A 95 6.03 53.72 -78.58
C ASN A 95 5.41 54.54 -77.44
N ILE A 96 4.54 55.51 -77.72
CA ILE A 96 3.95 56.39 -76.69
C ILE A 96 2.43 56.21 -76.68
N TYR A 97 1.92 55.85 -75.51
CA TYR A 97 0.50 55.65 -75.24
C TYR A 97 0.03 56.66 -74.18
N LEU A 98 -1.13 57.27 -74.41
CA LEU A 98 -1.88 58.01 -73.40
C LEU A 98 -2.92 57.09 -72.80
N VAL A 99 -2.89 56.96 -71.48
CA VAL A 99 -3.91 56.26 -70.70
C VAL A 99 -4.81 57.31 -70.06
N SER A 100 -6.12 57.24 -70.28
CA SER A 100 -7.07 58.12 -69.60
C SER A 100 -7.26 57.70 -68.13
N VAL A 101 -7.12 58.65 -67.22
CA VAL A 101 -7.40 58.49 -65.78
C VAL A 101 -8.41 59.55 -65.34
N ASP A 102 -9.04 59.33 -64.19
CA ASP A 102 -10.05 60.21 -63.60
C ASP A 102 -9.56 61.64 -63.35
N ASP A 103 -8.27 61.79 -63.02
CA ASP A 103 -7.60 63.06 -62.76
C ASP A 103 -6.72 63.58 -63.91
N GLY A 104 -6.87 63.05 -65.13
CA GLY A 104 -6.14 63.50 -66.32
C GLY A 104 -5.69 62.38 -67.25
N PHE A 105 -4.39 62.30 -67.55
CA PHE A 105 -3.83 61.25 -68.39
C PHE A 105 -2.43 60.83 -67.94
N VAL A 106 -2.08 59.58 -68.21
CA VAL A 106 -0.77 59.01 -67.97
C VAL A 106 -0.07 58.71 -69.29
N ILE A 107 1.18 59.12 -69.41
CA ILE A 107 2.01 58.83 -70.58
C ILE A 107 2.80 57.54 -70.31
N TYR A 108 2.54 56.50 -71.10
CA TYR A 108 3.31 55.26 -71.10
C TYR A 108 4.24 55.20 -72.31
N ASN A 109 5.55 55.05 -72.05
CA ASN A 109 6.57 54.89 -73.08
C ASN A 109 7.06 53.43 -73.12
N ALA A 110 6.73 52.71 -74.19
CA ALA A 110 7.09 51.31 -74.40
C ALA A 110 8.61 51.09 -74.58
N ASN A 111 9.35 52.05 -75.17
CA ASN A 111 10.79 51.94 -75.40
C ASN A 111 11.59 51.99 -74.10
N SER A 112 11.14 52.77 -73.11
CA SER A 112 11.80 52.87 -71.81
C SER A 112 11.85 51.52 -71.05
N THR A 113 10.92 50.62 -71.38
CA THR A 113 10.80 49.30 -70.72
C THR A 113 11.54 48.16 -71.41
N ALA A 114 11.93 48.30 -72.69
CA ALA A 114 12.64 47.24 -73.42
C ALA A 114 14.08 47.03 -72.89
N ASN A 115 14.74 48.08 -72.43
CA ASN A 115 16.11 48.03 -71.89
C ASN A 115 16.20 47.67 -70.39
N LYS A 116 15.08 47.36 -69.73
CA LYS A 116 15.04 46.96 -68.30
C LYS A 116 14.29 45.66 -68.06
N GLN A 117 14.36 44.70 -68.99
CA GLN A 117 14.06 43.29 -68.69
C GLN A 117 15.14 42.64 -67.79
N LYS A 118 15.58 43.34 -66.74
CA LYS A 118 16.10 42.62 -65.58
C LYS A 118 14.86 41.96 -64.99
N VAL A 119 14.75 40.64 -65.13
CA VAL A 119 13.85 39.81 -64.32
C VAL A 119 13.88 40.41 -62.92
N LEU A 120 12.73 40.91 -62.44
CA LEU A 120 12.61 41.50 -61.12
C LEU A 120 12.93 40.39 -60.12
N LYS A 121 14.21 40.26 -59.74
CA LYS A 121 14.65 39.36 -58.69
C LYS A 121 13.97 39.87 -57.42
N LEU A 122 12.97 39.13 -56.97
CA LEU A 122 12.28 39.46 -55.73
C LEU A 122 13.29 39.41 -54.58
N PRO A 123 13.21 40.35 -53.62
CA PRO A 123 14.04 40.28 -52.44
C PRO A 123 13.74 39.00 -51.66
N SER A 124 14.70 38.56 -50.84
CA SER A 124 14.45 37.50 -49.88
C SER A 124 13.39 37.93 -48.86
N ILE A 125 12.65 36.96 -48.35
CA ILE A 125 11.66 37.21 -47.30
C ILE A 125 12.42 37.45 -46.00
N LEU A 126 11.88 38.36 -45.19
CA LEU A 126 12.41 38.68 -43.87
C LEU A 126 11.55 38.00 -42.82
N ILE A 127 12.17 37.21 -41.95
CA ILE A 127 11.53 36.67 -40.74
C ILE A 127 11.66 37.73 -39.67
N ARG A 128 10.51 38.33 -39.32
CA ARG A 128 10.40 39.56 -38.55
C ARG A 128 10.33 39.30 -37.06
N LYS A 129 9.67 38.23 -36.65
CA LYS A 129 9.49 37.85 -35.25
C LYS A 129 9.25 36.36 -35.15
N VAL A 130 9.86 35.75 -34.14
CA VAL A 130 9.47 34.42 -33.67
C VAL A 130 9.08 34.57 -32.22
N GLU A 131 7.86 34.20 -31.91
CA GLU A 131 7.26 34.37 -30.58
C GLU A 131 6.81 33.00 -30.06
N ASP A 132 7.07 32.74 -28.78
CA ASP A 132 6.37 31.68 -28.06
C ASP A 132 4.95 32.17 -27.73
N ILE A 133 3.97 31.31 -27.98
CA ILE A 133 2.54 31.57 -27.77
C ILE A 133 1.90 30.54 -26.82
N THR A 134 2.68 29.74 -26.09
CA THR A 134 2.14 28.72 -25.17
C THR A 134 1.27 29.33 -24.07
N ASP A 135 1.81 30.27 -23.28
CA ASP A 135 1.07 30.92 -22.18
C ASP A 135 0.99 32.44 -22.37
N LYS A 136 2.12 33.04 -22.76
CA LYS A 136 2.28 34.48 -23.01
C LYS A 136 3.11 34.66 -24.26
N TYR A 137 2.82 35.73 -25.00
CA TYR A 137 3.64 36.17 -26.12
C TYR A 137 5.01 36.59 -25.61
N VAL A 138 6.01 35.75 -25.83
CA VAL A 138 7.41 36.01 -25.50
C VAL A 138 8.22 35.97 -26.78
N LEU A 139 8.93 37.06 -27.05
CA LEU A 139 9.79 37.17 -28.21
C LEU A 139 11.02 36.27 -28.04
N LEU A 140 11.18 35.32 -28.96
CA LEU A 140 12.33 34.41 -29.02
C LEU A 140 13.44 35.02 -29.88
N THR A 141 13.07 35.62 -31.02
CA THR A 141 14.00 36.40 -31.84
C THR A 141 13.29 37.49 -32.65
N GLU A 142 13.96 38.62 -32.81
CA GLU A 142 13.55 39.73 -33.68
C GLU A 142 13.99 39.53 -35.13
N ASN A 143 14.92 38.61 -35.40
CA ASN A 143 15.41 38.34 -36.74
C ASN A 143 15.66 36.84 -36.91
N GLY A 144 15.00 36.21 -37.88
CA GLY A 144 15.22 34.78 -38.18
C GLY A 144 16.56 34.47 -38.86
N ASN A 145 17.55 35.36 -38.80
CA ASN A 145 18.84 35.24 -39.46
C ASN A 145 20.03 35.43 -38.50
N SER A 146 19.79 35.32 -37.18
CA SER A 146 20.88 35.24 -36.21
C SER A 146 21.63 33.93 -36.42
N ASN A 147 22.97 33.97 -36.47
CA ASN A 147 23.84 32.79 -36.53
C ASN A 147 23.76 31.90 -35.27
N GLU A 148 22.86 32.20 -34.35
CA GLU A 148 22.63 31.45 -33.12
C GLU A 148 21.55 30.39 -33.35
N GLU A 149 21.87 29.14 -33.04
CA GLU A 149 20.88 28.06 -33.03
C GLU A 149 19.86 28.36 -31.93
N ILE A 150 18.62 28.66 -32.32
CA ILE A 150 17.55 28.95 -31.38
C ILE A 150 17.01 27.63 -30.84
N GLU A 151 17.27 27.40 -29.55
CA GLU A 151 16.75 26.25 -28.80
C GLU A 151 15.52 26.66 -27.99
N ILE A 152 14.42 25.93 -28.20
CA ILE A 152 13.14 26.17 -27.55
C ILE A 152 12.88 25.05 -26.54
N PRO A 153 12.53 25.38 -25.27
CA PRO A 153 12.13 24.40 -24.27
C PRO A 153 10.94 23.55 -24.74
N PHE A 154 10.95 22.23 -24.48
CA PHE A 154 9.81 21.35 -24.82
C PHE A 154 8.46 21.84 -24.26
N SER A 155 8.48 22.48 -23.09
CA SER A 155 7.27 23.05 -22.46
C SER A 155 6.70 24.27 -23.18
N ARG A 156 7.47 24.91 -24.06
CA ARG A 156 7.14 26.16 -24.77
C ARG A 156 7.12 25.92 -26.29
N ASN A 157 6.51 24.81 -26.70
CA ASN A 157 6.55 24.29 -28.07
C ASN A 157 5.45 24.84 -29.00
N ASN A 158 4.77 25.92 -28.60
CA ASN A 158 3.85 26.65 -29.47
C ASN A 158 4.54 27.93 -29.95
N ILE A 159 4.76 28.04 -31.26
CA ILE A 159 5.48 29.18 -31.83
C ILE A 159 4.66 29.89 -32.91
N ARG A 160 4.79 31.21 -32.97
CA ARG A 160 4.30 32.05 -34.05
C ARG A 160 5.50 32.63 -34.81
N ILE A 161 5.56 32.38 -36.11
CA ILE A 161 6.58 32.94 -37.00
C ILE A 161 5.92 33.99 -37.88
N SER A 162 6.39 35.22 -37.79
CA SER A 162 5.95 36.35 -38.61
C SER A 162 6.99 36.64 -39.69
N PHE A 163 6.53 36.81 -40.93
CA PHE A 163 7.38 37.01 -42.10
C PHE A 163 6.82 38.08 -43.04
N SER A 164 7.69 38.79 -43.74
CA SER A 164 7.28 39.83 -44.69
C SER A 164 8.22 39.91 -45.89
N LEU A 165 7.66 40.17 -47.07
CA LEU A 165 8.42 40.49 -48.27
C LEU A 165 8.62 42.01 -48.34
N PRO A 166 9.85 42.55 -48.38
CA PRO A 166 10.10 43.99 -48.48
C PRO A 166 9.84 44.49 -49.92
N TYR A 167 8.60 44.38 -50.37
CA TYR A 167 8.16 44.79 -51.69
C TYR A 167 7.14 45.93 -51.58
N TYR A 168 7.56 47.12 -51.98
CA TYR A 168 6.83 48.38 -51.73
C TYR A 168 5.87 48.80 -52.85
N ARG A 169 5.70 47.99 -53.91
CA ARG A 169 4.72 48.29 -54.96
C ARG A 169 3.36 47.70 -54.58
N GLN A 170 2.29 48.43 -54.88
CA GLN A 170 0.91 47.94 -54.72
C GLN A 170 0.70 46.69 -55.58
N SER A 171 0.79 45.54 -54.93
CA SER A 171 0.68 44.22 -55.58
C SER A 171 0.13 43.21 -54.60
N LYS A 172 -0.54 42.18 -55.11
CA LYS A 172 -1.09 41.11 -54.29
C LYS A 172 0.02 40.12 -53.99
N VAL A 173 0.61 40.23 -52.80
CA VAL A 173 1.60 39.28 -52.29
C VAL A 173 0.88 38.12 -51.60
N ARG A 174 1.23 36.89 -51.99
CA ARG A 174 0.82 35.66 -51.31
C ARG A 174 2.06 34.92 -50.82
N PHE A 175 1.95 34.27 -49.68
CA PHE A 175 2.99 33.49 -49.06
C PHE A 175 2.63 32.02 -49.06
N GLN A 176 3.67 31.19 -49.10
CA GLN A 176 3.60 29.76 -48.93
C GLN A 176 4.71 29.33 -47.99
N TYR A 177 4.38 28.46 -47.05
CA TYR A 177 5.32 27.99 -46.04
C TYR A 177 5.37 26.46 -45.97
N TYR A 178 6.49 25.95 -45.47
CA TYR A 178 6.74 24.54 -45.23
C TYR A 178 7.61 24.39 -43.99
N LEU A 179 7.22 23.49 -43.09
CA LEU A 179 8.01 23.19 -41.88
C LEU A 179 8.55 21.78 -41.99
N GLU A 180 9.84 21.67 -42.28
CA GLU A 180 10.54 20.39 -42.34
C GLU A 180 10.58 19.75 -40.95
N GLY A 181 10.18 18.48 -40.85
CA GLY A 181 9.99 17.76 -39.58
C GLY A 181 8.57 17.81 -39.01
N TYR A 182 7.66 18.58 -39.61
CA TYR A 182 6.25 18.67 -39.19
C TYR A 182 5.26 18.51 -40.35
N SER A 183 5.45 19.29 -41.42
CA SER A 183 4.58 19.28 -42.60
C SER A 183 5.06 18.28 -43.65
N LYS A 184 4.15 17.61 -44.37
CA LYS A 184 4.47 16.72 -45.51
C LYS A 184 4.57 17.44 -46.85
N GLN A 185 3.85 18.55 -47.00
CA GLN A 185 3.78 19.34 -48.23
C GLN A 185 3.72 20.83 -47.90
N TRP A 186 4.00 21.67 -48.90
CA TRP A 186 3.84 23.12 -48.80
C TRP A 186 2.38 23.50 -48.50
N SER A 187 2.18 24.60 -47.79
CA SER A 187 0.84 25.15 -47.54
C SER A 187 0.15 25.61 -48.83
N GLU A 188 -1.13 25.92 -48.78
CA GLU A 188 -1.75 26.73 -49.84
C GLU A 188 -1.20 28.17 -49.84
N TRP A 189 -1.33 28.86 -50.96
CA TRP A 189 -0.96 30.27 -51.09
C TRP A 189 -1.95 31.15 -50.31
N SER A 190 -1.45 31.95 -49.38
CA SER A 190 -2.27 32.81 -48.52
C SER A 190 -1.70 34.21 -48.41
N SER A 191 -2.54 35.23 -48.17
CA SER A 191 -2.06 36.59 -47.86
C SER A 191 -1.59 36.75 -46.41
N ALA A 192 -1.72 35.72 -45.57
CA ALA A 192 -1.27 35.75 -44.19
C ALA A 192 0.26 35.90 -44.10
N SER A 193 0.72 36.89 -43.32
CA SER A 193 2.14 37.20 -43.07
C SER A 193 2.66 36.56 -41.77
N GLN A 194 1.91 35.64 -41.19
CA GLN A 194 2.29 34.94 -39.96
C GLN A 194 1.72 33.53 -39.97
N LYS A 195 2.40 32.61 -39.28
CA LYS A 195 1.93 31.24 -39.08
C LYS A 195 2.22 30.73 -37.69
N ASP A 196 1.20 30.08 -37.12
CA ASP A 196 1.27 29.43 -35.82
C ASP A 196 1.50 27.93 -35.99
N PHE A 197 2.41 27.41 -35.19
CA PHE A 197 2.70 25.99 -35.03
C PHE A 197 2.51 25.62 -33.56
N THR A 198 1.67 24.62 -33.31
CA THR A 198 1.31 24.21 -31.95
C THR A 198 1.73 22.78 -31.70
N ASN A 199 2.11 22.50 -30.46
CA ASN A 199 2.48 21.19 -29.94
C ASN A 199 3.58 20.52 -30.78
N LEU A 200 4.63 21.28 -31.09
CA LEU A 200 5.78 20.74 -31.82
C LEU A 200 6.54 19.72 -30.95
N GLY A 201 6.89 18.57 -31.54
CA GLY A 201 7.63 17.52 -30.86
C GLY A 201 9.09 17.89 -30.63
N ARG A 202 9.84 17.02 -29.93
CA ARG A 202 11.30 17.18 -29.81
C ARG A 202 11.97 16.98 -31.18
N GLY A 203 12.98 17.78 -31.50
CA GLY A 203 13.76 17.62 -32.71
C GLY A 203 14.20 18.93 -33.35
N SER A 204 14.85 18.83 -34.50
CA SER A 204 15.31 19.97 -35.29
C SER A 204 14.31 20.27 -36.40
N TYR A 205 13.96 21.54 -36.55
CA TYR A 205 12.99 22.01 -37.52
C TYR A 205 13.60 23.06 -38.45
N VAL A 206 13.18 23.03 -39.71
CA VAL A 206 13.54 24.05 -40.71
C VAL A 206 12.27 24.65 -41.29
N PHE A 207 11.97 25.88 -40.90
CA PHE A 207 10.88 26.65 -41.47
C PHE A 207 11.33 27.28 -42.79
N LYS A 208 10.62 26.98 -43.87
CA LYS A 208 10.87 27.48 -45.23
C LYS A 208 9.68 28.32 -45.68
N VAL A 209 9.95 29.50 -46.22
CA VAL A 209 8.90 30.40 -46.72
C VAL A 209 9.29 30.99 -48.06
N ARG A 210 8.29 31.13 -48.95
CA ARG A 210 8.41 31.80 -50.25
C ARG A 210 7.18 32.65 -50.54
N ALA A 211 7.34 33.66 -51.39
CA ALA A 211 6.31 34.63 -51.72
C ALA A 211 6.07 34.63 -53.22
N LYS A 212 4.82 34.85 -53.62
CA LYS A 212 4.38 34.99 -55.00
C LYS A 212 3.72 36.34 -55.18
N ILE A 213 4.11 37.07 -56.22
CA ILE A 213 3.51 38.34 -56.60
C ILE A 213 2.75 38.16 -57.91
N ASN A 214 1.48 38.60 -57.93
CA ASN A 214 0.62 38.65 -59.11
C ASN A 214 0.62 37.35 -59.94
N GLU A 215 0.72 36.20 -59.26
CA GLU A 215 0.68 34.86 -59.86
C GLU A 215 1.82 34.49 -60.84
N GLU A 216 2.83 35.33 -61.01
CA GLU A 216 3.92 35.12 -61.98
C GLU A 216 5.29 34.95 -61.31
N SER A 217 5.65 35.87 -60.42
CA SER A 217 7.00 35.94 -59.85
C SER A 217 7.04 35.31 -58.46
N ILE A 218 7.92 34.31 -58.26
CA ILE A 218 8.15 33.63 -56.98
C ILE A 218 9.51 34.05 -56.41
N SER A 219 9.59 34.31 -55.11
CA SER A 219 10.83 34.67 -54.41
C SER A 219 11.73 33.46 -54.20
N GLU A 220 13.00 33.71 -53.88
CA GLU A 220 13.87 32.69 -53.28
C GLU A 220 13.27 32.20 -51.94
N ILE A 221 13.62 30.97 -51.56
CA ILE A 221 13.17 30.36 -50.30
C ILE A 221 14.04 30.91 -49.18
N THR A 222 13.39 31.46 -48.15
CA THR A 222 14.06 31.85 -46.90
C THR A 222 13.88 30.72 -45.89
N GLU A 223 14.97 30.31 -45.25
CA GLU A 223 15.00 29.23 -44.27
C GLU A 223 15.30 29.76 -42.86
N PHE A 224 14.64 29.19 -41.86
CA PHE A 224 14.88 29.45 -40.45
C PHE A 224 14.96 28.14 -39.67
N LYS A 225 16.07 27.95 -38.96
CA LYS A 225 16.37 26.73 -38.25
C LYS A 225 16.19 26.96 -36.75
N PHE A 226 15.49 26.03 -36.10
CA PHE A 226 15.32 26.04 -34.65
C PHE A 226 15.21 24.60 -34.14
N THR A 227 15.52 24.39 -32.88
CA THR A 227 15.46 23.08 -32.23
C THR A 227 14.51 23.11 -31.04
N ILE A 228 13.81 22.01 -30.81
CA ILE A 228 12.99 21.81 -29.62
C ILE A 228 13.71 20.80 -28.75
N SER A 229 14.20 21.30 -27.61
CA SER A 229 14.89 20.52 -26.59
C SER A 229 14.01 19.36 -26.08
N PRO A 230 14.61 18.27 -25.57
CA PRO A 230 13.85 17.18 -24.98
C PRO A 230 13.18 17.62 -23.65
N PRO A 231 12.07 16.96 -23.24
CA PRO A 231 11.47 17.22 -21.94
C PRO A 231 12.45 16.90 -20.80
N TRP A 232 12.38 17.68 -19.71
CA TRP A 232 13.28 17.54 -18.54
C TRP A 232 13.26 16.12 -17.93
N TYR A 233 12.10 15.47 -17.91
CA TYR A 233 11.93 14.09 -17.41
C TYR A 233 12.47 13.02 -18.38
N GLY A 234 12.78 13.40 -19.61
CA GLY A 234 13.37 12.55 -20.64
C GLY A 234 14.89 12.69 -20.77
N ASN A 235 15.53 13.49 -19.91
CA ASN A 235 16.98 13.64 -19.88
C ASN A 235 17.65 12.40 -19.25
N ASN A 236 18.87 12.05 -19.68
CA ASN A 236 19.65 10.95 -19.12
C ASN A 236 19.83 11.06 -17.59
N PHE A 237 19.91 12.29 -17.08
CA PHE A 237 19.98 12.55 -15.64
C PHE A 237 18.68 12.15 -14.90
N ALA A 238 17.50 12.35 -15.51
CA ALA A 238 16.24 11.93 -14.93
C ALA A 238 16.12 10.40 -14.86
N ILE A 239 16.64 9.70 -15.87
CA ILE A 239 16.73 8.22 -15.87
C ILE A 239 17.59 7.73 -14.70
N ALA A 240 18.73 8.38 -14.44
CA ALA A 240 19.59 8.04 -13.31
C ALA A 240 18.85 8.22 -11.97
N ILE A 241 18.07 9.30 -11.80
CA ILE A 241 17.24 9.52 -10.62
C ILE A 241 16.17 8.43 -10.47
N TYR A 242 15.47 8.05 -11.55
CA TYR A 242 14.48 6.99 -11.49
C TYR A 242 15.09 5.64 -11.09
N LEU A 243 16.28 5.32 -11.60
CA LEU A 243 17.03 4.14 -11.16
C LEU A 243 17.37 4.21 -9.67
N LEU A 244 17.81 5.37 -9.18
CA LEU A 244 18.14 5.58 -7.77
C LEU A 244 16.91 5.41 -6.87
N ILE A 245 15.76 5.96 -7.26
CA ILE A 245 14.48 5.79 -6.56
C ILE A 245 14.05 4.32 -6.58
N ALA A 246 14.17 3.62 -7.71
CA ALA A 246 13.82 2.21 -7.83
C ALA A 246 14.70 1.33 -6.91
N VAL A 247 16.01 1.58 -6.88
CA VAL A 247 16.94 0.90 -5.97
C VAL A 247 16.60 1.22 -4.51
N GLY A 248 16.29 2.48 -4.20
CA GLY A 248 15.83 2.89 -2.88
C GLY A 248 14.56 2.15 -2.45
N ALA A 249 13.56 2.05 -3.33
CA ALA A 249 12.32 1.31 -3.09
C ALA A 249 12.59 -0.19 -2.86
N LEU A 250 13.50 -0.80 -3.62
CA LEU A 250 13.91 -2.20 -3.41
C LEU A 250 14.61 -2.39 -2.06
N ILE A 251 15.48 -1.47 -1.64
CA ILE A 251 16.16 -1.51 -0.33
C ILE A 251 15.14 -1.37 0.80
N ILE A 252 14.19 -0.43 0.68
CA ILE A 252 13.14 -0.22 1.67
C ILE A 252 12.23 -1.46 1.73
N GLY A 253 11.82 -2.00 0.59
CA GLY A 253 11.03 -3.23 0.51
C GLY A 253 11.75 -4.42 1.15
N LYS A 254 13.05 -4.58 0.89
CA LYS A 254 13.90 -5.60 1.53
C LYS A 254 13.94 -5.41 3.04
N ARG A 255 14.16 -4.19 3.54
CA ARG A 255 14.18 -3.90 4.99
C ARG A 255 12.84 -4.20 5.66
N ILE A 256 11.72 -3.87 5.02
CA ILE A 256 10.38 -4.18 5.54
C ILE A 256 10.17 -5.71 5.58
N TYR A 257 10.58 -6.42 4.53
CA TYR A 257 10.50 -7.87 4.46
C TYR A 257 11.34 -8.55 5.57
N GLU A 258 12.60 -8.13 5.74
CA GLU A 258 13.48 -8.65 6.80
C GLU A 258 12.93 -8.34 8.20
N ALA A 259 12.41 -7.13 8.42
CA ALA A 259 11.79 -6.76 9.70
C ALA A 259 10.53 -7.59 10.00
N LYS A 260 9.71 -7.87 8.98
CA LYS A 260 8.55 -8.75 9.13
C LYS A 260 9.00 -10.19 9.45
N LEU A 261 9.99 -10.71 8.72
CA LEU A 261 10.51 -12.05 8.93
C LEU A 261 11.07 -12.23 10.35
N LYS A 262 11.77 -11.22 10.87
CA LYS A 262 12.28 -11.23 12.24
C LYS A 262 11.16 -11.25 13.28
N ARG A 263 10.09 -10.47 13.09
CA ARG A 263 8.90 -10.49 13.97
C ARG A 263 8.21 -11.86 13.96
N ASP A 264 8.10 -12.47 12.79
CA ASP A 264 7.50 -13.80 12.65
C ASP A 264 8.35 -14.87 13.36
N GLN A 265 9.69 -14.78 13.24
CA GLN A 265 10.62 -15.64 13.99
C GLN A 265 10.49 -15.45 15.50
N GLU A 266 10.46 -14.21 15.99
CA GLU A 266 10.27 -13.89 17.41
C GLU A 266 8.92 -14.40 17.95
N ALA A 267 7.85 -14.32 17.15
CA ALA A 267 6.56 -14.85 17.54
C ALA A 267 6.55 -16.39 17.63
N ILE A 268 7.23 -17.07 16.71
CA ILE A 268 7.36 -18.54 16.72
C ILE A 268 8.20 -18.99 17.93
N THR A 269 9.34 -18.33 18.19
CA THR A 269 10.19 -18.71 19.34
C THR A 269 9.49 -18.48 20.66
N LEU A 270 8.70 -17.40 20.79
CA LEU A 270 7.93 -17.12 21.99
C LEU A 270 6.82 -18.16 22.21
N LYS A 271 6.10 -18.58 21.16
CA LYS A 271 5.14 -19.69 21.25
C LYS A 271 5.80 -20.99 21.69
N LEU A 272 6.96 -21.32 21.11
CA LEU A 272 7.68 -22.54 21.42
C LEU A 272 8.21 -22.54 22.87
N GLN A 273 8.63 -21.38 23.38
CA GLN A 273 8.96 -21.20 24.80
C GLN A 273 7.74 -21.36 25.71
N GLN A 274 6.58 -20.82 25.32
CA GLN A 274 5.34 -20.99 26.09
C GLN A 274 4.93 -22.46 26.16
N GLU A 275 4.90 -23.17 25.03
CA GLU A 275 4.59 -24.60 24.99
C GLU A 275 5.57 -25.43 25.81
N LYS A 276 6.87 -25.12 25.74
CA LYS A 276 7.88 -25.78 26.57
C LYS A 276 7.66 -25.52 28.07
N ASN A 277 7.32 -24.29 28.45
CA ASN A 277 7.06 -23.94 29.84
C ASN A 277 5.78 -24.62 30.35
N GLU A 278 4.72 -24.70 29.54
CA GLU A 278 3.51 -25.44 29.88
C GLU A 278 3.76 -26.95 30.02
N PHE A 279 4.57 -27.52 29.13
CA PHE A 279 4.99 -28.92 29.23
C PHE A 279 5.76 -29.18 30.51
N LEU A 280 6.77 -28.36 30.80
CA LEU A 280 7.58 -28.48 32.02
C LEU A 280 6.70 -28.31 33.28
N LYS A 281 5.74 -27.40 33.27
CA LYS A 281 4.79 -27.22 34.38
C LYS A 281 3.95 -28.48 34.62
N LYS A 282 3.43 -29.10 33.56
CA LYS A 282 2.69 -30.37 33.66
C LYS A 282 3.57 -31.50 34.20
N GLU A 283 4.84 -31.56 33.77
CA GLU A 283 5.81 -32.53 34.28
C GLU A 283 6.10 -32.31 35.77
N THR A 284 6.31 -31.06 36.19
CA THR A 284 6.51 -30.73 37.61
C THR A 284 5.28 -31.07 38.45
N GLU A 285 4.07 -30.76 37.98
CA GLU A 285 2.83 -31.11 38.68
C GLU A 285 2.62 -32.62 38.80
N ALA A 286 2.99 -33.40 37.76
CA ALA A 286 2.94 -34.85 37.81
C ALA A 286 3.95 -35.43 38.82
N ASN A 287 5.18 -34.91 38.81
CA ASN A 287 6.22 -35.29 39.76
C ASN A 287 5.85 -34.93 41.20
N GLU A 288 5.31 -33.72 41.45
CA GLU A 288 4.84 -33.31 42.78
C GLU A 288 3.72 -34.23 43.29
N LYS A 289 2.75 -34.59 42.44
CA LYS A 289 1.71 -35.56 42.80
C LYS A 289 2.30 -36.92 43.15
N GLN A 290 3.29 -37.40 42.39
CA GLN A 290 3.95 -38.67 42.67
C GLN A 290 4.73 -38.63 43.99
N ILE A 291 5.46 -37.53 44.27
CA ILE A 291 6.16 -37.33 45.54
C ILE A 291 5.17 -37.29 46.70
N SER A 292 4.08 -36.52 46.58
CA SER A 292 3.05 -36.45 47.61
C SER A 292 2.44 -37.82 47.89
N LYS A 293 2.16 -38.62 46.85
CA LYS A 293 1.63 -39.98 47.00
C LYS A 293 2.60 -40.88 47.77
N ILE A 294 3.88 -40.88 47.40
CA ILE A 294 4.91 -41.68 48.09
C ILE A 294 5.04 -41.25 49.56
N GLN A 295 5.00 -39.94 49.85
CA GLN A 295 5.02 -39.44 51.22
C GLN A 295 3.81 -39.93 52.03
N THR A 296 2.61 -39.90 51.45
CA THR A 296 1.40 -40.40 52.13
C THR A 296 1.46 -41.90 52.39
N GLU A 297 1.94 -42.70 51.43
CA GLU A 297 2.10 -44.15 51.59
C GLU A 297 3.13 -44.48 52.68
N LYS A 298 4.26 -43.75 52.72
CA LYS A 298 5.29 -43.92 53.76
C LYS A 298 4.74 -43.60 55.15
N LEU A 299 4.01 -42.49 55.30
CA LEU A 299 3.44 -42.08 56.59
C LEU A 299 2.41 -43.10 57.11
N GLN A 300 1.56 -43.63 56.22
CA GLN A 300 0.60 -44.68 56.57
C GLN A 300 1.30 -45.97 57.01
N ALA A 301 2.37 -46.38 56.32
CA ALA A 301 3.14 -47.56 56.71
C ALA A 301 3.76 -47.40 58.11
N GLU A 302 4.32 -46.24 58.43
CA GLU A 302 4.92 -45.95 59.74
C GLU A 302 3.88 -45.99 60.88
N LEU A 303 2.70 -45.39 60.67
CA LEU A 303 1.59 -45.46 61.64
C LEU A 303 1.12 -46.90 61.88
N SER A 304 1.07 -47.72 60.83
CA SER A 304 0.61 -49.11 60.94
C SER A 304 1.55 -49.97 61.81
N VAL A 305 2.86 -49.73 61.73
CA VAL A 305 3.87 -50.43 62.54
C VAL A 305 3.74 -50.06 64.01
N LYS A 306 3.65 -48.76 64.33
CA LYS A 306 3.49 -48.28 65.71
C LYS A 306 2.22 -48.83 66.38
N ASN A 307 1.09 -48.85 65.66
CA ASN A 307 -0.16 -49.39 66.19
C ASN A 307 -0.06 -50.90 66.51
N ARG A 308 0.68 -51.67 65.69
CA ARG A 308 0.88 -53.11 65.93
C ARG A 308 1.71 -53.38 67.18
N GLU A 309 2.72 -52.55 67.44
CA GLU A 309 3.57 -52.68 68.63
C GLU A 309 2.79 -52.45 69.93
N ILE A 310 1.91 -51.45 69.97
CA ILE A 310 1.05 -51.21 71.14
C ILE A 310 0.10 -52.38 71.38
N ALA A 311 -0.59 -52.85 70.34
CA ALA A 311 -1.54 -53.94 70.47
C ALA A 311 -0.89 -55.20 71.07
N ASN A 312 0.34 -55.52 70.64
CA ASN A 312 1.09 -56.67 71.17
C ASN A 312 1.48 -56.48 72.64
N SER A 313 1.94 -55.30 73.03
CA SER A 313 2.30 -54.97 74.42
C SER A 313 1.08 -55.10 75.35
N ALA A 314 -0.05 -54.50 74.94
CA ALA A 314 -1.30 -54.55 75.66
C ALA A 314 -1.86 -55.97 75.86
N MET A 315 -1.88 -56.79 74.80
CA MET A 315 -2.40 -58.16 74.85
C MET A 315 -1.55 -59.09 75.73
N SER A 316 -0.23 -58.91 75.73
CA SER A 316 0.68 -59.67 76.60
C SER A 316 0.39 -59.42 78.09
N LEU A 317 0.13 -58.16 78.45
CA LEU A 317 -0.24 -57.77 79.81
C LEU A 317 -1.60 -58.35 80.24
N VAL A 318 -2.60 -58.31 79.35
CA VAL A 318 -3.91 -58.93 79.60
C VAL A 318 -3.76 -60.43 79.86
N TYR A 319 -3.01 -61.13 79.00
CA TYR A 319 -2.81 -62.58 79.12
C TYR A 319 -2.10 -62.96 80.42
N LYS A 320 -1.05 -62.22 80.79
CA LYS A 320 -0.34 -62.40 82.07
C LYS A 320 -1.31 -62.30 83.25
N ASN A 321 -2.16 -61.28 83.30
CA ASN A 321 -3.09 -61.07 84.41
C ASN A 321 -4.21 -62.11 84.46
N GLU A 322 -4.77 -62.53 83.32
CA GLU A 322 -5.75 -63.63 83.28
C GLU A 322 -5.15 -64.95 83.78
N LEU A 323 -3.89 -65.24 83.44
CA LEU A 323 -3.21 -66.46 83.87
C LEU A 323 -2.94 -66.43 85.39
N LEU A 324 -2.48 -65.30 85.93
CA LEU A 324 -2.31 -65.11 87.37
C LEU A 324 -3.65 -65.24 88.12
N GLN A 325 -4.73 -64.71 87.56
CA GLN A 325 -6.07 -64.86 88.14
C GLN A 325 -6.54 -66.32 88.14
N LYS A 326 -6.32 -67.06 87.05
CA LYS A 326 -6.61 -68.51 87.00
C LYS A 326 -5.78 -69.32 88.00
N ILE A 327 -4.50 -68.98 88.16
CA ILE A 327 -3.65 -69.59 89.19
C ILE A 327 -4.22 -69.30 90.58
N SER A 328 -4.63 -68.05 90.85
CA SER A 328 -5.26 -67.66 92.11
C SER A 328 -6.53 -68.48 92.39
N GLU A 329 -7.42 -68.61 91.39
CA GLU A 329 -8.67 -69.37 91.52
C GLU A 329 -8.43 -70.86 91.76
N GLU A 330 -7.49 -71.50 91.04
CA GLU A 330 -7.18 -72.92 91.25
C GLU A 330 -6.49 -73.17 92.60
N MET A 331 -5.64 -72.26 93.06
CA MET A 331 -5.01 -72.36 94.38
C MET A 331 -6.03 -72.36 95.53
N THR A 332 -7.13 -71.59 95.41
CA THR A 332 -8.21 -71.59 96.42
C THR A 332 -9.02 -72.89 96.46
N LYS A 333 -8.92 -73.75 95.44
CA LYS A 333 -9.62 -75.04 95.34
C LYS A 333 -8.77 -76.22 95.81
N LEU A 334 -7.47 -76.04 96.02
CA LEU A 334 -6.57 -77.09 96.47
C LEU A 334 -6.98 -77.61 97.86
N LYS A 335 -7.09 -78.93 97.98
CA LYS A 335 -7.33 -79.66 99.22
C LYS A 335 -6.10 -80.53 99.50
N ASP A 336 -5.76 -80.69 100.77
CA ASP A 336 -4.69 -81.58 101.24
C ASP A 336 -5.08 -83.06 101.05
N GLU A 337 -4.14 -83.99 101.19
CA GLU A 337 -4.31 -85.46 101.03
C GLU A 337 -5.46 -86.03 101.89
N ASN A 338 -5.83 -85.33 102.97
CA ASN A 338 -6.93 -85.68 103.87
C ASN A 338 -8.28 -84.97 103.54
N GLY A 339 -8.41 -84.34 102.38
CA GLY A 339 -9.66 -83.70 101.92
C GLY A 339 -10.02 -82.38 102.62
N LYS A 340 -9.15 -81.85 103.48
CA LYS A 340 -9.30 -80.56 104.18
C LYS A 340 -8.66 -79.43 103.35
N ARG A 341 -9.27 -78.23 103.33
CA ARG A 341 -8.69 -77.04 102.68
C ARG A 341 -7.33 -76.70 103.34
N LEU A 342 -6.35 -76.26 102.54
CA LEU A 342 -5.03 -75.80 103.03
C LEU A 342 -5.19 -74.75 104.16
N SER A 343 -4.23 -74.73 105.10
CA SER A 343 -4.20 -73.79 106.23
C SER A 343 -4.31 -72.34 105.76
N GLU A 344 -5.21 -71.54 106.38
CA GLU A 344 -5.53 -70.14 106.01
C GLU A 344 -4.29 -69.24 105.85
N ASP A 345 -3.22 -69.50 106.62
CA ASP A 345 -2.00 -68.69 106.61
C ASP A 345 -1.12 -68.92 105.37
N GLN A 346 -1.08 -70.14 104.83
CA GLN A 346 -0.28 -70.45 103.64
C GLN A 346 -0.98 -69.98 102.36
N LEU A 347 -2.32 -70.10 102.33
CA LEU A 347 -3.14 -69.54 101.25
C LEU A 347 -3.01 -68.01 101.19
N ARG A 348 -3.07 -67.31 102.33
CA ARG A 348 -2.87 -65.85 102.37
C ARG A 348 -1.52 -65.40 101.84
N LYS A 349 -0.44 -66.14 102.12
CA LYS A 349 0.91 -65.79 101.61
C LYS A 349 1.01 -65.90 100.09
N ILE A 350 0.46 -66.97 99.50
CA ILE A 350 0.49 -67.16 98.05
C ILE A 350 -0.46 -66.19 97.34
N GLN A 351 -1.65 -65.96 97.91
CA GLN A 351 -2.59 -64.94 97.45
C GLN A 351 -1.90 -63.58 97.35
N LYS A 352 -1.13 -63.21 98.39
CA LYS A 352 -0.39 -61.94 98.42
C LYS A 352 0.67 -61.85 97.32
N VAL A 353 1.43 -62.92 97.05
CA VAL A 353 2.44 -62.93 95.97
C VAL A 353 1.79 -62.79 94.58
N ILE A 354 0.61 -63.39 94.38
CA ILE A 354 -0.15 -63.26 93.14
C ILE A 354 -0.71 -61.84 93.00
N ASP A 355 -1.29 -61.29 94.07
CA ASP A 355 -1.82 -59.91 94.09
C ASP A 355 -0.71 -58.87 93.84
N ASP A 356 0.48 -59.07 94.42
CA ASP A 356 1.65 -58.22 94.19
C ASP A 356 2.14 -58.32 92.73
N GLY A 357 2.07 -59.51 92.13
CA GLY A 357 2.41 -59.74 90.71
C GLY A 357 1.37 -59.20 89.71
N MET A 358 0.09 -59.14 90.10
CA MET A 358 -1.01 -58.56 89.30
C MET A 358 -1.06 -57.03 89.39
N ASN A 359 -0.52 -56.44 90.47
CA ASN A 359 -0.50 -54.99 90.71
C ASN A 359 0.88 -54.36 90.44
N ASP A 360 1.70 -54.94 89.57
CA ASP A 360 3.02 -54.42 89.24
C ASP A 360 2.94 -53.07 88.49
N GLU A 361 3.37 -51.98 89.13
CA GLU A 361 3.42 -50.65 88.51
C GLU A 361 4.33 -50.61 87.27
N ARG A 362 5.28 -51.54 87.12
CA ARG A 362 6.16 -51.62 85.95
C ARG A 362 5.39 -51.97 84.68
N ASP A 363 4.34 -52.78 84.77
CA ASP A 363 3.49 -53.14 83.63
C ASP A 363 2.70 -51.93 83.11
N TRP A 364 2.20 -51.10 84.04
CA TRP A 364 1.55 -49.85 83.66
C TRP A 364 2.53 -48.87 83.03
N ASN A 365 3.72 -48.70 83.60
CA ASN A 365 4.73 -47.80 83.06
C ASN A 365 5.20 -48.23 81.66
N LEU A 366 5.30 -49.54 81.40
CA LEU A 366 5.62 -50.06 80.07
C LEU A 366 4.52 -49.75 79.06
N PHE A 367 3.26 -50.03 79.43
CA PHE A 367 2.11 -49.70 78.59
C PHE A 367 1.98 -48.20 78.35
N GLU A 368 2.13 -47.37 79.37
CA GLU A 368 2.01 -45.91 79.28
C GLU A 368 3.07 -45.31 78.34
N ARG A 369 4.30 -45.84 78.35
CA ARG A 369 5.34 -45.46 77.38
C ARG A 369 4.95 -45.85 75.96
N SER A 370 4.61 -47.12 75.74
CA SER A 370 4.20 -47.60 74.41
C SER A 370 2.98 -46.85 73.86
N PHE A 371 2.01 -46.54 74.71
CA PHE A 371 0.81 -45.79 74.35
C PHE A 371 1.15 -44.33 74.01
N ASN A 372 2.00 -43.65 74.82
CA ASN A 372 2.44 -42.29 74.52
C ASN A 372 3.23 -42.21 73.20
N ASP A 373 4.02 -43.22 72.86
CA ASP A 373 4.85 -43.20 71.64
C ASP A 373 4.05 -43.27 70.33
N ALA A 374 2.82 -43.82 70.35
CA ALA A 374 1.93 -43.73 69.19
C ALA A 374 0.77 -42.74 69.34
N HIS A 375 0.43 -42.34 70.57
CA HIS A 375 -0.63 -41.38 70.86
C HIS A 375 -0.09 -40.17 71.64
N GLU A 376 0.98 -39.56 71.11
CA GLU A 376 1.79 -38.53 71.76
C GLU A 376 0.99 -37.30 72.26
N SER A 377 -0.16 -37.02 71.65
CA SER A 377 -1.03 -35.92 72.01
C SER A 377 -2.25 -36.30 72.86
N PHE A 378 -2.56 -37.58 73.04
CA PHE A 378 -3.81 -38.00 73.69
C PHE A 378 -3.88 -37.52 75.14
N PHE A 379 -2.90 -37.87 75.97
CA PHE A 379 -2.90 -37.43 77.37
C PHE A 379 -2.72 -35.92 77.53
N LYS A 380 -2.01 -35.26 76.60
CA LYS A 380 -1.85 -33.79 76.59
C LYS A 380 -3.21 -33.11 76.38
N LYS A 381 -3.97 -33.52 75.36
CA LYS A 381 -5.33 -33.01 75.08
C LYS A 381 -6.31 -33.36 76.20
N LEU A 382 -6.28 -34.60 76.67
CA LEU A 382 -7.18 -35.09 77.71
C LEU A 382 -7.01 -34.34 79.04
N LYS A 383 -5.76 -34.09 79.48
CA LYS A 383 -5.48 -33.30 80.68
C LYS A 383 -5.77 -31.81 80.51
N ALA A 384 -5.61 -31.27 79.30
CA ALA A 384 -5.96 -29.88 79.01
C ALA A 384 -7.48 -29.64 79.12
N ASN A 385 -8.29 -30.58 78.63
CA ASN A 385 -9.74 -30.47 78.62
C ASN A 385 -10.40 -30.94 79.94
N HIS A 386 -9.76 -31.85 80.67
CA HIS A 386 -10.28 -32.45 81.91
C HIS A 386 -9.17 -32.58 82.97
N PRO A 387 -8.78 -31.48 83.65
CA PRO A 387 -7.66 -31.48 84.61
C PRO A 387 -7.95 -32.26 85.90
N ASP A 388 -9.21 -32.53 86.22
CA ASP A 388 -9.70 -33.23 87.42
C ASP A 388 -9.68 -34.77 87.31
N LEU A 389 -9.11 -35.30 86.23
CA LEU A 389 -8.83 -36.73 86.07
C LEU A 389 -7.62 -37.16 86.92
N VAL A 390 -7.82 -38.20 87.70
CA VAL A 390 -6.81 -38.80 88.59
C VAL A 390 -6.03 -39.88 87.80
N PRO A 391 -4.80 -40.29 88.17
CA PRO A 391 -4.03 -41.29 87.40
C PRO A 391 -4.78 -42.59 87.04
N ASN A 392 -5.64 -43.08 87.94
CA ASN A 392 -6.49 -44.26 87.65
C ASN A 392 -7.56 -44.00 86.58
N ASP A 393 -8.04 -42.76 86.46
CA ASP A 393 -8.99 -42.35 85.42
C ASP A 393 -8.27 -42.28 84.06
N LEU A 394 -7.04 -41.76 84.03
CA LEU A 394 -6.19 -41.73 82.83
C LEU A 394 -5.86 -43.13 82.33
N LYS A 395 -5.57 -44.05 83.26
CA LYS A 395 -5.35 -45.47 82.96
C LYS A 395 -6.57 -46.11 82.30
N LEU A 396 -7.77 -45.82 82.82
CA LEU A 396 -9.01 -46.28 82.22
C LEU A 396 -9.27 -45.65 80.83
N CYS A 397 -8.97 -44.37 80.64
CA CYS A 397 -9.09 -43.72 79.33
C CYS A 397 -8.19 -44.35 78.27
N ALA A 398 -6.94 -44.66 78.62
CA ALA A 398 -6.00 -45.28 77.68
C ALA A 398 -6.47 -46.68 77.25
N TYR A 399 -7.02 -47.48 78.18
CA TYR A 399 -7.60 -48.78 77.84
C TYR A 399 -8.85 -48.67 76.95
N LEU A 400 -9.71 -47.68 77.22
CA LEU A 400 -10.88 -47.42 76.38
C LEU A 400 -10.49 -46.93 74.98
N HIS A 401 -9.45 -46.11 74.87
CA HIS A 401 -8.88 -45.65 73.61
C HIS A 401 -8.23 -46.80 72.81
N MET A 402 -7.76 -47.84 73.49
CA MET A 402 -7.31 -49.08 72.87
C MET A 402 -8.44 -50.05 72.53
N ASN A 403 -9.70 -49.60 72.65
CA ASN A 403 -10.90 -50.38 72.40
C ASN A 403 -10.96 -51.69 73.21
N MET A 404 -10.36 -51.70 74.42
CA MET A 404 -10.38 -52.86 75.30
C MET A 404 -11.78 -53.12 75.83
N SER A 405 -12.14 -54.40 75.93
CA SER A 405 -13.40 -54.83 76.52
C SER A 405 -13.40 -54.63 78.04
N SER A 406 -14.59 -54.51 78.64
CA SER A 406 -14.72 -54.37 80.11
C SER A 406 -14.13 -55.56 80.87
N LYS A 407 -14.04 -56.74 80.23
CA LYS A 407 -13.42 -57.94 80.80
C LYS A 407 -11.89 -57.82 80.82
N GLU A 408 -11.28 -57.40 79.71
CA GLU A 408 -9.83 -57.20 79.63
C GLU A 408 -9.36 -56.07 80.57
N MET A 409 -10.14 -54.99 80.65
CA MET A 409 -9.90 -53.91 81.61
C MET A 409 -10.01 -54.38 83.06
N ALA A 410 -10.92 -55.32 83.37
CA ALA A 410 -11.06 -55.88 84.71
C ALA A 410 -9.80 -56.66 85.08
N SER A 411 -9.26 -57.46 84.16
CA SER A 411 -8.00 -58.18 84.31
C SER A 411 -6.80 -57.24 84.47
N LEU A 412 -6.72 -56.16 83.68
CA LEU A 412 -5.61 -55.19 83.73
C LEU A 412 -5.64 -54.28 84.97
N LEU A 413 -6.83 -53.98 85.48
CA LEU A 413 -7.02 -53.14 86.66
C LEU A 413 -7.11 -53.94 87.97
N ASN A 414 -7.08 -55.28 87.88
CA ASN A 414 -7.23 -56.21 88.99
C ASN A 414 -8.46 -55.87 89.88
N ILE A 415 -9.61 -55.68 89.22
CA ILE A 415 -10.89 -55.38 89.88
C ILE A 415 -12.00 -56.20 89.24
N SER A 416 -13.13 -56.33 89.93
CA SER A 416 -14.28 -57.02 89.36
C SER A 416 -14.80 -56.30 88.11
N LEU A 417 -15.42 -57.06 87.19
CA LEU A 417 -16.15 -56.51 86.04
C LEU A 417 -17.09 -55.38 86.46
N ARG A 418 -17.80 -55.58 87.58
CA ARG A 418 -18.69 -54.58 88.16
C ARG A 418 -17.94 -53.33 88.63
N GLY A 419 -16.73 -53.50 89.17
CA GLY A 419 -15.83 -52.39 89.50
C GLY A 419 -15.43 -51.56 88.28
N VAL A 420 -15.17 -52.20 87.13
CA VAL A 420 -14.88 -51.50 85.87
C VAL A 420 -16.10 -50.72 85.39
N GLU A 421 -17.30 -51.30 85.43
CA GLU A 421 -18.55 -50.61 85.05
C GLU A 421 -18.79 -49.36 85.90
N ILE A 422 -18.58 -49.47 87.22
CA ILE A 422 -18.70 -48.32 88.14
C ILE A 422 -17.65 -47.25 87.81
N ARG A 423 -16.40 -47.64 87.56
CA ARG A 423 -15.35 -46.69 87.16
C ARG A 423 -15.65 -46.02 85.82
N ARG A 424 -16.15 -46.76 84.82
CA ARG A 424 -16.59 -46.22 83.52
C ARG A 424 -17.74 -45.22 83.68
N TYR A 425 -18.71 -45.51 84.55
CA TYR A 425 -19.80 -44.58 84.84
C TYR A 425 -19.30 -43.29 85.51
N ARG A 426 -18.38 -43.39 86.47
CA ARG A 426 -17.75 -42.23 87.11
C ARG A 426 -16.93 -41.41 86.11
N LEU A 427 -16.15 -42.09 85.29
CA LEU A 427 -15.36 -41.47 84.24
C LEU A 427 -16.24 -40.72 83.24
N ARG A 428 -17.37 -41.32 82.83
CA ARG A 428 -18.37 -40.67 81.96
C ARG A 428 -18.89 -39.36 82.54
N LYS A 429 -19.18 -39.34 83.86
CA LYS A 429 -19.60 -38.11 84.55
C LYS A 429 -18.49 -37.06 84.59
N LYS A 430 -17.24 -37.46 84.86
CA LYS A 430 -16.10 -36.54 84.88
C LYS A 430 -15.78 -35.95 83.51
N LEU A 431 -15.92 -36.74 82.46
CA LEU A 431 -15.74 -36.30 81.07
C LEU A 431 -16.97 -35.59 80.48
N ASN A 432 -18.06 -35.48 81.26
CA ASN A 432 -19.33 -34.88 80.85
C ASN A 432 -19.91 -35.45 79.54
N VAL A 433 -19.77 -36.77 79.33
CA VAL A 433 -20.20 -37.43 78.08
C VAL A 433 -21.71 -37.72 78.14
N PRO A 434 -22.50 -37.23 77.16
CA PRO A 434 -23.94 -37.48 77.07
C PRO A 434 -24.33 -38.95 77.12
N HIS A 435 -25.55 -39.26 77.61
CA HIS A 435 -26.02 -40.63 77.83
C HIS A 435 -26.22 -41.46 76.55
N ASP A 436 -26.37 -40.80 75.42
CA ASP A 436 -26.54 -41.31 74.06
C ASP A 436 -25.23 -41.56 73.30
N LYS A 437 -24.12 -40.92 73.69
CA LYS A 437 -22.81 -41.14 73.07
C LYS A 437 -22.02 -42.28 73.72
N ASN A 438 -21.39 -43.11 72.90
CA ASN A 438 -20.49 -44.17 73.37
C ASN A 438 -19.19 -43.55 73.92
N LEU A 439 -18.87 -43.91 75.17
CA LEU A 439 -17.67 -43.41 75.86
C LEU A 439 -16.36 -43.79 75.15
N THR A 440 -16.28 -44.96 74.50
CA THR A 440 -15.07 -45.37 73.77
C THR A 440 -14.89 -44.58 72.47
N GLU A 441 -15.97 -44.39 71.72
CA GLU A 441 -15.98 -43.61 70.48
C GLU A 441 -15.61 -42.15 70.74
N PHE A 442 -16.17 -41.55 71.79
CA PHE A 442 -15.80 -40.21 72.24
C PHE A 442 -14.31 -40.07 72.56
N LEU A 443 -13.71 -41.09 73.19
CA LEU A 443 -12.28 -41.06 73.51
C LEU A 443 -11.39 -41.27 72.27
N LEU A 444 -11.83 -42.05 71.28
CA LEU A 444 -11.12 -42.22 70.01
C LEU A 444 -11.11 -40.96 69.13
N GLU A 445 -12.05 -40.04 69.35
CA GLU A 445 -12.13 -38.76 68.63
C GLU A 445 -11.22 -37.65 69.21
N ILE A 446 -10.65 -37.83 70.41
CA ILE A 446 -9.76 -36.87 71.10
C ILE A 446 -8.31 -37.05 70.62
#